data_AF-D0P3R9-F1
#
_entry.id   AF-D0P3R9-F1
#
_cell.length_a   1.000
_cell.length_b   1.000
_cell.length_c   1.000
_cell.angle_alpha   90.00
_cell.angle_beta   90.00
_cell.angle_gamma   90.00
#
_symmetry.space_group_name_H-M   'P 1'
#
loop_
_entity.id
_entity.type
_entity.pdbx_description
1 polymer ?
#
loop_
_entity_poly.entity_id
_entity_poly.type
_entity_poly.pdbx_seq_one_letter_code
_entity_poly.pdbx_strand_id
1 'polypeptide(L)'
;MTIDPERLRRVLRGYPHLDDLIKIAEVGIDVQWRQGPMKNHPPPKNNGSCRRYLRAVIRSIREGQDSGHPLGAVVKKGVDPNEEVRTIHDLSFSKNDSVNSALVADSIPKVRYKSVAIIARRIEYLATCGCTERIMMLMFSVWQPLSRS
;
A
#
# COMPACT_ATOMS: atom_id res chain seq x y z
N MET A 1 14.16 -1.08 -5.67
CA MET A 1 14.15 0.13 -6.52
C MET A 1 13.62 1.28 -5.68
N THR A 2 14.49 2.18 -5.24
CA THR A 2 14.18 3.31 -4.35
C THR A 2 13.54 4.44 -5.15
N ILE A 3 12.55 5.10 -4.56
CA ILE A 3 11.94 6.31 -5.11
C ILE A 3 13.01 7.41 -5.08
N ASP A 4 13.44 7.90 -6.24
CA ASP A 4 14.45 8.96 -6.37
C ASP A 4 13.77 10.35 -6.25
N PRO A 5 14.07 11.13 -5.19
CA PRO A 5 13.47 12.46 -4.99
C PRO A 5 13.75 13.44 -6.13
N GLU A 6 14.93 13.38 -6.74
CA GLU A 6 15.29 14.29 -7.85
C GLU A 6 14.51 13.97 -9.12
N ARG A 7 14.26 12.68 -9.37
CA ARG A 7 13.36 12.26 -10.43
C ARG A 7 11.92 12.71 -10.18
N LEU A 8 11.44 12.66 -8.94
CA LEU A 8 10.11 13.17 -8.59
C LEU A 8 10.01 14.68 -8.85
N ARG A 9 11.00 15.47 -8.43
CA ARG A 9 11.05 16.93 -8.69
C ARG A 9 10.93 17.26 -10.17
N ARG A 10 11.60 16.47 -11.03
CA ARG A 10 11.57 16.68 -12.48
C ARG A 10 10.23 16.33 -13.09
N VAL A 11 9.69 15.16 -12.75
CA VAL A 11 8.50 14.59 -13.43
C VAL A 11 7.19 15.20 -12.92
N LEU A 12 7.14 15.62 -11.65
CA LEU A 12 5.93 16.11 -10.99
C LEU A 12 5.92 17.63 -10.78
N ARG A 13 6.69 18.38 -11.58
CA ARG A 13 6.73 19.85 -11.51
C ARG A 13 5.31 20.43 -11.65
N GLY A 14 4.90 21.24 -10.68
CA GLY A 14 3.56 21.84 -10.62
C GLY A 14 2.48 20.96 -9.98
N TYR A 15 2.83 19.75 -9.51
CA TYR A 15 1.92 18.94 -8.70
C TYR A 15 1.83 19.55 -7.28
N PRO A 16 0.61 19.85 -6.77
CA PRO A 16 0.46 20.55 -5.49
C PRO A 16 1.05 19.84 -4.26
N HIS A 17 1.24 18.52 -4.32
CA HIS A 17 1.78 17.70 -3.22
C HIS A 17 3.17 17.16 -3.54
N LEU A 18 3.93 17.84 -4.41
CA LEU A 18 5.28 17.44 -4.77
C LEU A 18 6.19 17.36 -3.54
N ASP A 19 6.14 18.38 -2.69
CA ASP A 19 6.97 18.45 -1.49
C ASP A 19 6.63 17.34 -0.49
N ASP A 20 5.34 16.99 -0.35
CA ASP A 20 4.89 15.87 0.47
C ASP A 20 5.45 14.53 -0.06
N LEU A 21 5.42 14.33 -1.39
CA LEU A 21 5.95 13.11 -2.01
C LEU A 21 7.47 13.00 -1.91
N ILE A 22 8.18 14.13 -2.00
CA ILE A 22 9.64 14.18 -1.78
C ILE A 22 9.95 13.84 -0.34
N LYS A 23 9.26 14.44 0.62
CA LYS A 23 9.45 14.15 2.04
C LYS A 23 9.19 12.67 2.37
N ILE A 24 8.15 12.08 1.77
CA ILE A 24 7.86 10.65 1.90
C ILE A 24 8.98 9.80 1.26
N ALA A 25 9.53 10.21 0.12
CA ALA A 25 10.62 9.48 -0.54
C ALA A 25 11.93 9.56 0.24
N GLU A 26 12.21 10.70 0.88
CA GLU A 26 13.43 10.97 1.64
C GLU A 26 13.42 10.33 3.03
N VAL A 27 12.29 10.44 3.75
CA VAL A 27 12.21 10.11 5.18
C VAL A 27 11.24 8.98 5.47
N GLY A 28 10.41 8.58 4.50
CA GLY A 28 9.29 7.68 4.70
C GLY A 28 8.05 8.39 5.24
N ILE A 29 7.03 7.61 5.62
CA ILE A 29 5.83 8.13 6.27
C ILE A 29 6.09 8.16 7.77
N ASP A 30 6.14 9.36 8.34
CA ASP A 30 6.18 9.56 9.79
C ASP A 30 4.74 9.61 10.33
N VAL A 31 4.37 8.61 11.11
CA VAL A 31 3.04 8.48 11.74
C VAL A 31 3.19 8.44 13.25
N GLN A 32 2.24 9.08 13.94
CA GLN A 32 2.22 9.08 15.40
C GLN A 32 1.52 7.84 15.95
N TRP A 33 2.09 7.31 17.03
CA TRP A 33 1.56 6.18 17.78
C TRP A 33 1.18 6.65 19.18
N ARG A 34 -0.05 6.32 19.64
CA ARG A 34 -0.51 6.65 21.01
C ARG A 34 0.35 5.98 22.07
N GLN A 35 0.79 4.76 21.77
CA GLN A 35 1.78 3.99 22.51
C GLN A 35 2.61 3.24 21.47
N GLY A 36 3.94 3.33 21.53
CA GLY A 36 4.81 2.55 20.64
C GLY A 36 4.57 1.05 20.84
N PRO A 37 4.90 0.20 19.84
CA PRO A 37 4.67 -1.25 19.96
C PRO A 37 5.34 -1.77 21.24
N MET A 38 4.52 -2.31 22.15
CA MET A 38 4.99 -2.86 23.42
C MET A 38 5.91 -4.05 23.13
N LYS A 39 7.19 -3.94 23.48
CA LYS A 39 8.27 -4.85 23.05
C LYS A 39 8.13 -6.30 23.56
N ASN A 40 7.23 -6.58 24.49
CA ASN A 40 7.28 -7.80 25.31
C ASN A 40 5.98 -8.64 25.30
N HIS A 41 5.21 -8.64 24.21
CA HIS A 41 4.08 -9.57 24.08
C HIS A 41 4.48 -10.83 23.33
N PRO A 42 4.06 -12.03 23.78
CA PRO A 42 4.17 -13.23 22.97
C PRO A 42 3.39 -13.03 21.65
N PRO A 43 3.83 -13.66 20.54
CA PRO A 43 3.19 -13.50 19.24
C PRO A 43 1.67 -13.70 19.33
N PRO A 44 0.85 -12.78 18.79
CA PRO A 44 -0.59 -12.90 18.91
C PRO A 44 -1.11 -14.12 18.16
N LYS A 45 -2.12 -14.80 18.72
CA LYS A 45 -2.74 -15.96 18.07
C LYS A 45 -3.40 -15.56 16.75
N ASN A 46 -3.25 -16.38 15.70
CA ASN A 46 -3.88 -16.14 14.40
C ASN A 46 -5.40 -15.95 14.50
N ASN A 47 -5.92 -15.02 13.68
CA ASN A 47 -7.35 -14.70 13.54
C ASN A 47 -8.14 -15.90 12.94
N GLY A 48 -9.45 -15.92 13.15
CA GLY A 48 -10.34 -17.02 12.77
C GLY A 48 -10.35 -17.35 11.28
N SER A 49 -10.19 -16.34 10.41
CA SER A 49 -10.08 -16.53 8.95
C SER A 49 -8.80 -17.28 8.55
N CYS A 50 -7.67 -16.96 9.19
CA CYS A 50 -6.41 -17.68 8.98
C CYS A 50 -6.45 -19.11 9.51
N ARG A 51 -7.16 -19.35 10.63
CA ARG A 51 -7.39 -20.72 11.11
C ARG A 51 -8.28 -21.52 10.16
N ARG A 52 -9.32 -20.88 9.61
CA ARG A 52 -10.27 -21.51 8.68
C ARG A 52 -9.61 -21.99 7.39
N TYR A 53 -8.68 -21.21 6.84
CA TYR A 53 -7.98 -21.53 5.58
C TYR A 53 -6.52 -21.93 5.79
N LEU A 54 -6.18 -22.50 6.96
CA LEU A 54 -4.80 -22.72 7.39
C LEU A 54 -3.97 -23.52 6.37
N ARG A 55 -4.55 -24.49 5.66
CA ARG A 55 -3.84 -25.29 4.64
C ARG A 55 -3.44 -24.47 3.42
N ALA A 56 -4.34 -23.63 2.91
CA ALA A 56 -4.05 -22.71 1.82
C ALA A 56 -3.05 -21.63 2.28
N VAL A 57 -3.22 -21.14 3.51
CA VAL A 57 -2.31 -20.19 4.16
C VAL A 57 -0.89 -20.77 4.30
N ILE A 58 -0.70 -22.00 4.80
CA ILE A 58 0.62 -22.66 4.90
C ILE A 58 1.29 -22.79 3.52
N ARG A 59 0.50 -23.09 2.49
CA ARG A 59 1.00 -23.17 1.10
C ARG A 59 1.48 -21.80 0.61
N SER A 60 0.74 -20.73 0.90
CA SER A 60 1.11 -19.35 0.58
C SER A 60 2.21 -18.78 1.48
N ILE A 61 2.44 -19.36 2.67
CA ILE A 61 3.41 -18.89 3.68
C ILE A 61 4.85 -19.28 3.38
N ARG A 62 5.10 -20.32 2.55
CA ARG A 62 6.47 -20.79 2.25
C ARG A 62 7.41 -19.71 1.66
N GLU A 63 6.91 -18.51 1.40
CA GLU A 63 7.65 -17.36 0.90
C GLU A 63 7.77 -16.17 1.88
N GLY A 64 7.14 -16.16 3.08
CA GLY A 64 6.90 -14.89 3.80
C GLY A 64 6.93 -14.80 5.34
N GLN A 65 7.31 -15.83 6.12
CA GLN A 65 7.29 -15.74 7.59
C GLN A 65 8.65 -15.87 8.29
N ASP A 66 9.34 -14.74 8.47
CA ASP A 66 10.40 -14.54 9.48
C ASP A 66 10.07 -13.41 10.49
N SER A 67 8.94 -12.72 10.34
CA SER A 67 8.67 -11.45 11.04
C SER A 67 7.70 -11.51 12.22
N GLY A 68 7.10 -12.67 12.56
CA GLY A 68 6.35 -12.86 13.81
C GLY A 68 4.99 -12.12 13.95
N HIS A 69 4.45 -11.52 12.89
CA HIS A 69 3.17 -10.79 12.94
C HIS A 69 1.95 -11.68 12.64
N PRO A 70 0.77 -11.42 13.24
CA PRO A 70 -0.46 -12.14 12.92
C PRO A 70 -0.83 -12.02 11.45
N LEU A 71 -1.26 -13.12 10.85
CA LEU A 71 -1.75 -13.14 9.47
C LEU A 71 -3.27 -13.23 9.42
N GLY A 72 -3.84 -12.63 8.38
CA GLY A 72 -5.20 -12.82 7.89
C GLY A 72 -5.18 -13.51 6.51
N ALA A 73 -6.34 -14.03 6.10
CA ALA A 73 -6.51 -14.66 4.79
C ALA A 73 -7.63 -13.97 4.01
N VAL A 74 -7.34 -13.60 2.76
CA VAL A 74 -8.27 -12.97 1.82
C VAL A 74 -8.53 -13.91 0.65
N VAL A 75 -9.80 -14.15 0.34
CA VAL A 75 -10.23 -15.00 -0.78
C VAL A 75 -9.88 -14.33 -2.10
N LYS A 76 -9.29 -15.10 -3.03
CA LYS A 76 -9.11 -14.65 -4.41
C LYS A 76 -10.42 -14.80 -5.17
N LYS A 77 -10.81 -13.76 -5.91
CA LYS A 77 -12.01 -13.81 -6.76
C LYS A 77 -11.84 -14.92 -7.80
N GLY A 78 -12.79 -15.85 -7.84
CA GLY A 78 -12.82 -16.94 -8.84
C GLY A 78 -11.94 -18.15 -8.53
N VAL A 79 -11.38 -18.24 -7.32
CA VAL A 79 -10.57 -19.40 -6.86
C VAL A 79 -11.16 -19.94 -5.56
N ASP A 80 -11.20 -21.26 -5.40
CA ASP A 80 -11.64 -21.86 -4.14
C ASP A 80 -10.69 -21.45 -3.01
N PRO A 81 -11.19 -20.82 -1.92
CA PRO A 81 -10.35 -20.43 -0.79
C PRO A 81 -9.71 -21.60 -0.03
N ASN A 82 -10.13 -22.84 -0.28
CA ASN A 82 -9.42 -24.03 0.22
C ASN A 82 -8.19 -24.38 -0.62
N GLU A 83 -8.14 -23.94 -1.88
CA GLU A 83 -7.02 -24.13 -2.79
C GLU A 83 -6.01 -22.99 -2.68
N GLU A 84 -6.50 -21.75 -2.65
CA GLU A 84 -5.63 -20.56 -2.62
C GLU A 84 -6.27 -19.36 -1.91
N VAL A 85 -5.48 -18.70 -1.07
CA VAL A 85 -5.82 -17.41 -0.44
C VAL A 85 -4.63 -16.47 -0.54
N ARG A 86 -4.89 -15.16 -0.45
CA ARG A 86 -3.83 -14.17 -0.20
C ARG A 86 -3.66 -14.03 1.30
N THR A 87 -2.46 -14.29 1.79
CA THR A 87 -2.07 -13.91 3.14
C THR A 87 -1.91 -12.39 3.23
N ILE A 88 -2.40 -11.80 4.31
CA ILE A 88 -2.24 -10.38 4.64
C ILE A 88 -1.74 -10.25 6.07
N HIS A 89 -0.99 -9.21 6.38
CA HIS A 89 -0.71 -8.88 7.78
C HIS A 89 -2.00 -8.37 8.44
N ASP A 90 -2.42 -9.03 9.51
CA ASP A 90 -3.60 -8.61 10.28
C ASP A 90 -3.19 -7.57 11.33
N LEU A 91 -3.07 -6.32 10.88
CA LEU A 91 -2.74 -5.17 11.73
C LEU A 91 -3.91 -4.70 12.61
N SER A 92 -5.08 -5.36 12.50
CA SER A 92 -6.29 -5.06 13.28
C SER A 92 -6.44 -5.95 14.51
N PHE A 93 -5.59 -6.97 14.65
CA PHE A 93 -5.59 -7.91 15.76
C PHE A 93 -4.39 -7.70 16.70
N SER A 94 -4.52 -7.88 18.02
CA SER A 94 -5.79 -8.07 18.77
C SER A 94 -6.57 -6.77 18.89
N LYS A 95 -7.89 -6.85 19.00
CA LYS A 95 -8.74 -5.65 19.15
C LYS A 95 -8.26 -4.85 20.37
N ASN A 96 -8.10 -3.54 20.20
CA ASN A 96 -7.59 -2.55 21.16
C ASN A 96 -6.07 -2.55 21.41
N ASP A 97 -5.36 -3.65 21.15
CA ASP A 97 -3.90 -3.74 21.29
C ASP A 97 -3.17 -3.87 19.94
N SER A 98 -3.91 -3.71 18.84
CA SER A 98 -3.37 -3.85 17.49
C SER A 98 -2.57 -2.63 17.07
N VAL A 99 -1.74 -2.80 16.04
CA VAL A 99 -1.05 -1.70 15.36
C VAL A 99 -2.06 -0.60 14.94
N ASN A 100 -3.20 -0.98 14.37
CA ASN A 100 -4.26 -0.03 14.02
C ASN A 100 -4.88 0.69 15.24
N SER A 101 -4.92 0.04 16.41
CA SER A 101 -5.45 0.66 17.64
C SER A 101 -4.48 1.69 18.21
N ALA A 102 -3.18 1.44 18.08
CA ALA A 102 -2.11 2.35 18.50
C ALA A 102 -1.93 3.54 17.54
N LEU A 103 -2.30 3.40 16.26
CA LEU A 103 -2.16 4.46 15.26
C LEU A 103 -3.04 5.68 15.57
N VAL A 104 -2.45 6.87 15.54
CA VAL A 104 -3.19 8.14 15.60
C VAL A 104 -3.67 8.47 14.19
N ALA A 105 -4.92 8.15 13.88
CA ALA A 105 -5.49 8.33 12.53
C ALA A 105 -5.34 9.76 11.99
N ASP A 106 -5.39 10.77 12.87
CA ASP A 106 -5.24 12.18 12.48
C ASP A 106 -3.80 12.56 12.08
N SER A 107 -2.80 11.75 12.45
CA SER A 107 -1.42 11.93 12.01
C SER A 107 -1.19 11.44 10.58
N ILE A 108 -2.14 10.69 10.01
CA ILE A 108 -2.05 10.19 8.64
C ILE A 108 -2.35 11.36 7.68
N PRO A 109 -1.47 11.64 6.71
CA PRO A 109 -1.74 12.64 5.69
C PRO A 109 -3.08 12.40 5.00
N LYS A 110 -3.98 13.38 5.04
CA LYS A 110 -5.31 13.28 4.43
C LYS A 110 -5.18 13.39 2.90
N VAL A 111 -5.24 12.26 2.22
CA VAL A 111 -5.24 12.22 0.75
C VAL A 111 -6.64 12.56 0.24
N ARG A 112 -6.76 13.65 -0.54
CA ARG A 112 -8.00 13.95 -1.27
C ARG A 112 -7.98 13.23 -2.62
N TYR A 113 -8.75 12.17 -2.71
CA TYR A 113 -8.96 11.47 -3.98
C TYR A 113 -9.74 12.37 -4.95
N LYS A 114 -9.18 12.61 -6.12
CA LYS A 114 -9.91 13.19 -7.25
C LYS A 114 -10.54 12.07 -8.08
N SER A 115 -11.64 12.39 -8.76
CA SER A 115 -12.29 11.44 -9.67
C SER A 115 -11.29 10.95 -10.73
N VAL A 116 -11.37 9.65 -11.04
CA VAL A 116 -10.60 9.02 -12.13
C VAL A 116 -10.81 9.76 -13.46
N ALA A 117 -11.98 10.37 -13.67
CA ALA A 117 -12.26 11.19 -14.85
C ALA A 117 -11.29 12.38 -15.01
N ILE A 118 -10.79 12.95 -13.90
CA ILE A 118 -9.81 14.05 -13.95
C ILE A 118 -8.45 13.53 -14.45
N ILE A 119 -8.06 12.33 -14.02
CA ILE A 119 -6.83 11.68 -14.48
C ILE A 119 -6.96 11.32 -15.96
N ALA A 120 -8.08 10.72 -16.38
CA ALA A 120 -8.37 10.39 -17.77
C ALA A 120 -8.30 11.61 -18.70
N ARG A 121 -8.99 12.71 -18.35
CA ARG A 121 -8.94 13.98 -19.10
C ARG A 121 -7.54 14.55 -19.22
N ARG A 122 -6.71 14.40 -18.17
CA ARG A 122 -5.32 14.86 -18.22
C ARG A 122 -4.46 14.01 -19.15
N ILE A 123 -4.67 12.70 -19.17
CA ILE A 123 -4.00 11.78 -20.10
C ILE A 123 -4.39 12.12 -21.54
N GLU A 124 -5.70 12.28 -21.81
CA GLU A 124 -6.22 12.69 -23.13
C GLU A 124 -5.61 14.02 -23.57
N TYR A 125 -5.63 15.04 -22.70
CA TYR A 125 -4.99 16.32 -22.98
C TYR A 125 -3.50 16.16 -23.33
N LEU A 126 -2.72 15.44 -22.51
CA LEU A 126 -1.30 15.22 -22.77
C LEU A 126 -1.05 14.46 -24.09
N ALA A 127 -1.93 13.53 -24.45
CA ALA A 127 -1.86 12.79 -25.70
C ALA A 127 -2.15 13.69 -26.92
N THR A 128 -3.08 14.65 -26.80
CA THR A 128 -3.49 15.54 -27.90
C THR A 128 -2.63 16.79 -28.05
N CYS A 129 -1.95 17.25 -26.99
CA CYS A 129 -1.16 18.49 -27.01
C CYS A 129 0.19 18.39 -27.74
N GLY A 130 0.45 17.28 -28.42
CA GLY A 130 1.72 17.07 -29.12
C GLY A 130 2.89 16.72 -28.19
N CYS A 131 2.64 16.31 -26.94
CA CYS A 131 3.70 15.72 -26.12
C CYS A 131 4.20 14.43 -26.80
N THR A 132 5.41 14.49 -27.35
CA THR A 132 6.10 13.34 -27.96
C THR A 132 6.70 12.40 -26.92
N GLU A 133 6.76 12.84 -25.67
CA GLU A 133 7.25 12.06 -24.54
C GLU A 133 6.23 11.01 -24.06
N ARG A 134 6.74 9.92 -23.46
CA ARG A 134 5.89 8.86 -22.90
C ARG A 134 5.09 9.37 -21.70
N ILE A 135 3.77 9.18 -21.75
CA ILE A 135 2.89 9.40 -20.59
C ILE A 135 3.07 8.23 -19.62
N MET A 136 3.48 8.55 -18.39
CA MET A 136 3.72 7.57 -17.34
C MET A 136 2.73 7.80 -16.20
N MET A 137 2.19 6.71 -15.66
CA MET A 137 1.37 6.74 -14.44
C MET A 137 2.11 6.05 -13.31
N LEU A 138 2.15 6.70 -12.14
CA LEU A 138 2.72 6.11 -10.92
C LEU A 138 1.62 5.33 -10.19
N MET A 139 1.79 4.02 -10.06
CA MET A 139 0.88 3.14 -9.33
C MET A 139 1.65 2.42 -8.23
N PHE A 140 1.29 2.68 -6.95
CA PHE A 140 1.81 1.93 -5.80
C PHE A 140 3.35 1.70 -5.80
N SER A 141 4.13 2.72 -6.19
CA SER A 141 5.61 2.74 -6.35
C SER A 141 6.19 2.33 -7.71
N VAL A 142 5.37 1.98 -8.71
CA VAL A 142 5.82 1.55 -10.04
C VAL A 142 5.32 2.50 -11.12
N TRP A 143 6.22 2.96 -11.98
CA TRP A 143 5.86 3.72 -13.19
C TRP A 143 5.43 2.77 -14.29
N GLN A 144 4.17 2.87 -14.74
CA GLN A 144 3.68 2.11 -15.87
C GLN A 144 3.51 3.02 -17.10
N PRO A 145 4.05 2.65 -18.27
CA PRO A 145 3.77 3.35 -19.51
C PRO A 145 2.32 3.09 -19.92
N LEU A 146 1.61 4.14 -20.28
CA LEU A 146 0.27 4.03 -20.87
C LEU A 146 0.41 3.82 -22.38
N SER A 147 -0.10 2.70 -22.89
CA SER A 147 -0.18 2.45 -24.33
C SER A 147 -1.23 3.35 -24.96
N ARG A 148 -0.92 3.96 -26.10
CA ARG A 148 -1.92 4.64 -26.92
C ARG A 148 -2.89 3.59 -27.46
N SER A 149 -4.17 3.73 -27.13
CA SER A 149 -5.29 3.02 -27.75
C SER A 149 -5.59 3.61 -29.12
#